data_AF-A0A851F4E9-F1
#
_entry.id   AF-A0A851F4E9-F1
#
_cell.length_a   1.000
_cell.length_b   1.000
_cell.length_c   1.000
_cell.angle_alpha   90.00
_cell.angle_beta   90.00
_cell.angle_gamma   90.00
#
_symmetry.space_group_name_H-M   'P 1'
#
loop_
_entity.id
_entity.type
_entity.pdbx_description
1 polymer ?
#
loop_
_entity_poly.entity_id
_entity_poly.type
_entity_poly.pdbx_seq_one_letter_code
_entity_poly.pdbx_strand_id
1 'polypeptide(L)'
;MSLHSTRAAALLAWVNSTKVCPDPVNDLSQLQDCSVFVRIIHRIHRSKEGESVLEQQLPERVSFIRGFLQKHCRQKLTTDNLVPAQKLLDGDELTLAKVAVLLLYQTSMSCKSPEDWNEFDYKTQTELASILKFVLDNEDSLNENLEPFLQRKALPSSSSTSSSSGYGEDSPPLSHKREVRFLELQRIAAYPSTNNMLPSPPCSPMGDIMQTPQFQLRRLKKQLAFERENRDGLEVELAENCKLLMEKEAQITMMQQKIDRLAKLNETQAADQLEPKEVEELREKNESLVGRLHEAFRQCQDLRTEKAQMDRKISQLSEENGDLSFKLREIASHMVQLQEALNELSEEHNAALAQSQEKQGQLENELHVALQDKKSLEEKIEILQGKISLLEDQLAKLEECSAQEKGEVMGDVLKMEELKQEVSSLTAKGAELQATVLRLEEEKQLREATLQSERSRFEEEKQQLGSLVASLQSSLSESHRARERLEQDLQAQDAQRAA
;
A
#
# COMPACT_ATOMS: atom_id res chain seq x y z
N MET A 1 -82.33 51.72 33.55
CA MET A 1 -81.80 53.08 33.73
C MET A 1 -80.72 53.27 32.68
N SER A 2 -80.82 54.27 31.81
CA SER A 2 -79.91 54.43 30.67
C SER A 2 -78.65 55.21 31.04
N LEU A 3 -77.50 54.82 30.48
CA LEU A 3 -76.23 55.53 30.61
C LEU A 3 -76.32 56.95 30.04
N HIS A 4 -75.59 57.91 30.63
CA HIS A 4 -75.55 59.28 30.12
C HIS A 4 -74.85 59.34 28.76
N SER A 5 -75.55 59.82 27.72
CA SER A 5 -75.08 59.76 26.34
C SER A 5 -73.76 60.50 26.08
N THR A 6 -73.49 61.63 26.76
CA THR A 6 -72.21 62.34 26.58
C THR A 6 -71.02 61.60 27.18
N ARG A 7 -71.21 60.88 28.30
CA ARG A 7 -70.16 60.08 28.93
C ARG A 7 -69.90 58.81 28.14
N ALA A 8 -70.96 58.17 27.63
CA ALA A 8 -70.85 57.03 26.72
C ALA A 8 -70.04 57.42 25.47
N ALA A 9 -70.40 58.52 24.82
CA ALA A 9 -69.70 59.03 23.64
C ALA A 9 -68.23 59.37 23.94
N ALA A 10 -67.94 60.00 25.08
CA ALA A 10 -66.57 60.32 25.48
C ALA A 10 -65.71 59.06 25.73
N LEU A 11 -66.28 58.04 26.40
CA LEU A 11 -65.61 56.76 26.63
C LEU A 11 -65.35 56.01 25.33
N LEU A 12 -66.31 55.99 24.40
CA LEU A 12 -66.13 55.38 23.08
C LEU A 12 -65.07 56.10 22.25
N ALA A 13 -65.06 57.43 22.27
CA ALA A 13 -64.02 58.22 21.63
C ALA A 13 -62.63 57.86 22.19
N TRP A 14 -62.52 57.72 23.53
CA TRP A 14 -61.29 57.24 24.16
C TRP A 14 -60.92 55.82 23.72
N VAL A 15 -61.85 54.85 23.75
CA VAL A 15 -61.59 53.48 23.31
C VAL A 15 -61.05 53.47 21.88
N ASN A 16 -61.64 54.24 20.97
CA ASN A 16 -61.19 54.33 19.57
C ASN A 16 -59.79 54.94 19.44
N SER A 17 -59.43 55.93 20.27
CA SER A 17 -58.06 56.51 20.29
C SER A 17 -56.97 55.48 20.66
N THR A 18 -57.34 54.40 21.36
CA THR A 18 -56.38 53.36 21.73
C THR A 18 -55.93 52.51 20.54
N LYS A 19 -56.50 52.68 19.34
CA LYS A 19 -56.06 52.02 18.08
C LYS A 19 -55.84 50.50 18.21
N VAL A 20 -56.50 49.86 19.18
CA VAL A 20 -56.40 48.40 19.43
C VAL A 20 -57.39 47.60 18.56
N CYS A 21 -58.42 48.27 18.05
CA CYS A 21 -59.41 47.74 17.13
C CYS A 21 -59.22 48.40 15.76
N PRO A 22 -59.21 47.63 14.66
CA PRO A 22 -59.08 48.19 13.30
C PRO A 22 -60.33 48.98 12.89
N ASP A 23 -61.51 48.58 13.37
CA ASP A 23 -62.79 49.22 13.06
C ASP A 23 -63.24 50.14 14.22
N PRO A 24 -63.72 51.37 13.95
CA PRO A 24 -64.23 52.27 14.98
C PRO A 24 -65.47 51.71 15.69
N VAL A 25 -65.43 51.71 17.02
CA VAL A 25 -66.52 51.31 17.90
C VAL A 25 -67.50 52.48 18.03
N ASN A 26 -68.75 52.29 17.62
CA ASN A 26 -69.79 53.33 17.62
C ASN A 26 -70.79 53.16 18.76
N ASP A 27 -70.86 51.97 19.37
CA ASP A 27 -71.78 51.67 20.46
C ASP A 27 -71.11 50.80 21.54
N LEU A 28 -71.50 50.96 22.80
CA LEU A 28 -70.90 50.24 23.92
C LEU A 28 -71.19 48.74 23.86
N SER A 29 -72.33 48.33 23.29
CA SER A 29 -72.68 46.92 23.09
C SER A 29 -71.63 46.15 22.28
N GLN A 30 -70.91 46.82 21.37
CA GLN A 30 -69.82 46.24 20.59
C GLN A 30 -68.61 45.83 21.44
N LEU A 31 -68.52 46.30 22.69
CA LEU A 31 -67.48 45.92 23.65
C LEU A 31 -67.86 44.67 24.48
N GLN A 32 -69.06 44.11 24.28
CA GLN A 32 -69.56 42.96 25.04
C GLN A 32 -68.64 41.74 24.93
N ASP A 33 -67.99 41.54 23.80
CA ASP A 33 -67.07 40.41 23.59
C ASP A 33 -65.78 40.52 24.43
N CYS A 34 -65.58 41.65 25.12
CA CYS A 34 -64.42 41.94 25.95
C CYS A 34 -63.05 41.91 25.24
N SER A 35 -63.01 41.69 23.91
CA SER A 35 -61.75 41.53 23.16
C SER A 35 -60.96 42.83 23.13
N VAL A 36 -61.66 43.95 22.93
CA VAL A 36 -61.10 45.29 22.94
C VAL A 36 -60.49 45.61 24.32
N PHE A 37 -61.17 45.26 25.41
CA PHE A 37 -60.66 45.47 26.76
C PHE A 37 -59.39 44.65 27.05
N VAL A 38 -59.33 43.38 26.62
CA VAL A 38 -58.12 42.55 26.74
C VAL A 38 -56.95 43.15 25.97
N ARG A 39 -57.18 43.66 24.75
CA ARG A 39 -56.14 44.34 23.96
C ARG A 39 -55.66 45.64 24.60
N ILE A 40 -56.58 46.43 25.19
CA ILE A 40 -56.21 47.63 25.97
C ILE A 40 -55.31 47.23 27.13
N ILE A 41 -55.67 46.19 27.90
CA ILE A 41 -54.86 45.69 29.02
C ILE A 41 -53.46 45.27 28.55
N HIS A 42 -53.37 44.51 27.46
CA HIS A 42 -52.09 44.11 26.86
C HIS A 42 -51.25 45.34 26.48
N ARG A 43 -51.86 46.39 25.92
CA ARG A 43 -51.17 47.65 25.59
C ARG A 43 -50.64 48.38 26.83
N ILE A 44 -51.35 48.36 27.96
CA ILE A 44 -50.93 49.04 29.19
C ILE A 44 -49.72 48.36 29.83
N HIS A 45 -49.68 47.02 29.88
CA HIS A 45 -48.67 46.27 30.66
C HIS A 45 -47.63 45.53 29.82
N ARG A 46 -47.75 45.49 28.49
CA ARG A 46 -46.89 44.71 27.58
C ARG A 46 -46.67 43.26 28.05
N SER A 47 -47.67 42.69 28.73
CA SER A 47 -47.59 41.34 29.27
C SER A 47 -47.99 40.31 28.21
N LYS A 48 -47.20 39.24 28.05
CA LYS A 48 -47.47 38.14 27.10
C LYS A 48 -48.73 37.34 27.42
N GLU A 49 -49.31 37.53 28.60
CA GLU A 49 -50.53 36.86 29.07
C GLU A 49 -51.80 37.30 28.31
N GLY A 50 -51.81 38.51 27.73
CA GLY A 50 -52.99 39.04 27.03
C GLY A 50 -53.29 38.37 25.69
N GLU A 51 -52.27 37.85 24.99
CA GLU A 51 -52.43 37.22 23.66
C GLU A 51 -53.11 35.85 23.76
N SER A 52 -52.75 35.04 24.75
CA SER A 52 -53.34 33.71 24.97
C SER A 52 -54.79 33.76 25.46
N VAL A 53 -55.21 34.87 26.06
CA VAL A 53 -56.58 35.06 26.58
C VAL A 53 -57.56 35.51 25.48
N LEU A 54 -57.09 36.15 24.40
CA LEU A 54 -57.94 36.58 23.29
C LEU A 54 -58.61 35.41 22.56
N GLU A 55 -57.96 34.25 22.52
CA GLU A 55 -58.47 33.02 21.91
C GLU A 55 -59.47 32.25 22.79
N GLN A 56 -59.65 32.67 24.04
CA GLN A 56 -60.51 31.99 25.02
C GLN A 56 -61.99 32.43 24.92
N GLN A 57 -62.89 31.64 25.52
CA GLN A 57 -64.32 31.97 25.50
C GLN A 57 -64.61 33.23 26.35
N LEU A 58 -65.81 33.78 26.20
CA LEU A 58 -66.20 35.03 26.85
C LEU A 58 -66.04 35.01 28.40
N PRO A 59 -66.40 33.92 29.11
CA PRO A 59 -66.24 33.86 30.57
C PRO A 59 -64.79 33.97 31.05
N GLU A 60 -63.84 33.37 30.34
CA GLU A 60 -62.41 33.44 30.67
C GLU A 60 -61.86 34.84 30.42
N ARG A 61 -62.27 35.48 29.32
CA ARG A 61 -61.93 36.89 29.03
C ARG A 61 -62.47 37.83 30.12
N VAL A 62 -63.71 37.62 30.57
CA VAL A 62 -64.31 38.36 31.69
C VAL A 62 -63.56 38.13 32.99
N SER A 63 -63.16 36.87 33.27
CA SER A 63 -62.38 36.52 34.46
C SER A 63 -61.02 37.20 34.48
N PHE A 64 -60.32 37.20 33.33
CA PHE A 64 -59.04 37.87 33.15
C PHE A 64 -59.13 39.38 33.40
N ILE A 65 -60.12 40.06 32.80
CA ILE A 65 -60.34 41.51 33.00
C ILE A 65 -60.59 41.81 34.48
N ARG A 66 -61.43 41.00 35.14
CA ARG A 66 -61.73 41.17 36.57
C ARG A 66 -60.49 40.96 37.44
N GLY A 67 -59.70 39.92 37.16
CA GLY A 67 -58.44 39.64 37.87
C GLY A 67 -57.41 40.76 37.68
N PHE A 68 -57.31 41.31 36.47
CA PHE A 68 -56.47 42.47 36.18
C PHE A 68 -56.90 43.71 36.98
N LEU A 69 -58.19 44.06 36.92
CA LEU A 69 -58.73 45.20 37.66
C LEU A 69 -58.56 45.01 39.18
N GLN A 70 -58.70 43.79 39.69
CA GLN A 70 -58.45 43.48 41.11
C GLN A 70 -56.99 43.70 41.51
N LYS A 71 -56.05 43.31 40.65
CA LYS A 71 -54.61 43.46 40.90
C LYS A 71 -54.18 44.94 40.86
N HIS A 72 -54.78 45.74 39.98
CA HIS A 72 -54.29 47.08 39.66
C HIS A 72 -55.15 48.25 40.19
N CYS A 73 -56.37 48.01 40.65
CA CYS A 73 -57.17 48.97 41.39
C CYS A 73 -56.92 48.82 42.90
N ARG A 74 -56.79 49.93 43.64
CA ARG A 74 -56.52 49.91 45.10
C ARG A 74 -57.65 49.36 45.96
N GLN A 75 -58.82 49.13 45.37
CA GLN A 75 -60.01 48.63 46.06
C GLN A 75 -59.85 47.15 46.38
N LYS A 76 -59.25 46.87 47.54
CA LYS A 76 -58.99 45.51 48.02
C LYS A 76 -60.20 44.81 48.66
N LEU A 77 -61.42 45.36 48.59
CA LEU A 77 -62.61 44.76 49.21
C LEU A 77 -63.82 44.75 48.25
N THR A 78 -64.26 43.52 47.90
CA THR A 78 -65.42 43.13 47.07
C THR A 78 -65.43 43.61 45.61
N THR A 79 -64.60 42.99 44.77
CA THR A 79 -64.67 43.08 43.29
C THR A 79 -65.99 42.58 42.70
N ASP A 80 -66.76 41.78 43.45
CA ASP A 80 -68.10 41.32 43.04
C ASP A 80 -69.12 42.46 42.91
N ASN A 81 -68.88 43.61 43.55
CA ASN A 81 -69.83 44.72 43.54
C ASN A 81 -69.56 45.77 42.44
N LEU A 82 -68.29 46.00 42.07
CA LEU A 82 -67.92 47.09 41.15
C LEU A 82 -68.19 46.73 39.68
N VAL A 83 -67.83 45.51 39.28
CA VAL A 83 -68.06 44.98 37.93
C VAL A 83 -68.63 43.55 38.07
N PRO A 84 -69.96 43.42 38.23
CA PRO A 84 -70.59 42.11 38.38
C PRO A 84 -70.38 41.25 37.14
N ALA A 85 -69.80 40.06 37.32
CA ALA A 85 -69.45 39.16 36.21
C ALA A 85 -70.67 38.81 35.34
N GLN A 86 -71.82 38.56 35.97
CA GLN A 86 -73.07 38.23 35.28
C GLN A 86 -73.56 39.39 34.39
N LYS A 87 -73.56 40.63 34.90
CA LYS A 87 -73.99 41.80 34.13
C LYS A 87 -73.06 42.09 32.95
N LEU A 88 -71.77 41.80 33.10
CA LEU A 88 -70.80 41.95 32.02
C LEU A 88 -70.99 40.89 30.93
N LEU A 89 -71.31 39.64 31.30
CA LEU A 89 -71.69 38.58 30.35
C LEU A 89 -72.99 38.92 29.60
N ASP A 90 -73.97 39.47 30.32
CA ASP A 90 -75.26 39.89 29.77
C ASP A 90 -75.16 41.13 28.85
N GLY A 91 -73.99 41.76 28.75
CA GLY A 91 -73.75 42.91 27.88
C GLY A 91 -74.32 44.22 28.38
N ASP A 92 -74.52 44.36 29.70
CA ASP A 92 -75.04 45.59 30.31
C ASP A 92 -74.10 46.78 30.03
N GLU A 93 -74.59 47.75 29.24
CA GLU A 93 -73.83 48.93 28.80
C GLU A 93 -73.21 49.71 29.96
N LEU A 94 -73.91 49.77 31.09
CA LEU A 94 -73.42 50.43 32.30
C LEU A 94 -72.20 49.70 32.88
N THR A 95 -72.23 48.38 32.92
CA THR A 95 -71.11 47.56 33.38
C THR A 95 -69.92 47.64 32.41
N LEU A 96 -70.17 47.66 31.10
CA LEU A 96 -69.15 47.92 30.08
C LEU A 96 -68.51 49.31 30.23
N ALA A 97 -69.32 50.33 30.50
CA ALA A 97 -68.83 51.68 30.79
C ALA A 97 -67.98 51.74 32.07
N LYS A 98 -68.35 51.02 33.14
CA LYS A 98 -67.53 50.92 34.36
C LYS A 98 -66.15 50.34 34.06
N VAL A 99 -66.07 49.26 33.27
CA VAL A 99 -64.79 48.67 32.83
C VAL A 99 -63.97 49.68 32.03
N ALA A 100 -64.60 50.38 31.08
CA ALA A 100 -63.93 51.41 30.28
C ALA A 100 -63.38 52.56 31.14
N VAL A 101 -64.12 53.04 32.15
CA VAL A 101 -63.64 54.08 33.10
C VAL A 101 -62.44 53.61 33.89
N LEU A 102 -62.45 52.38 34.38
CA LEU A 102 -61.33 51.84 35.15
C LEU A 102 -60.09 51.66 34.27
N LEU A 103 -60.25 51.15 33.05
CA LEU A 103 -59.15 51.02 32.10
C LEU A 103 -58.62 52.38 31.62
N LEU A 104 -59.51 53.38 31.47
CA LEU A 104 -59.13 54.78 31.22
C LEU A 104 -58.23 55.30 32.35
N TYR A 105 -58.64 55.11 33.61
CA TYR A 105 -57.83 55.47 34.77
C TYR A 105 -56.48 54.75 34.76
N GLN A 106 -56.46 53.43 34.55
CA GLN A 106 -55.22 52.65 34.50
C GLN A 106 -54.28 53.10 33.37
N THR A 107 -54.84 53.39 32.19
CA THR A 107 -54.10 53.90 31.04
C THR A 107 -53.52 55.28 31.34
N SER A 108 -54.30 56.19 31.93
CA SER A 108 -53.83 57.52 32.32
C SER A 108 -52.68 57.45 33.34
N MET A 109 -52.74 56.51 34.28
CA MET A 109 -51.69 56.28 35.29
C MET A 109 -50.42 55.65 34.72
N SER A 110 -50.52 54.94 33.59
CA SER A 110 -49.40 54.30 32.91
C SER A 110 -48.84 55.11 31.73
N CYS A 111 -49.62 56.06 31.21
CA CYS A 111 -49.24 56.89 30.06
C CYS A 111 -48.08 57.84 30.40
N LYS A 112 -47.18 58.08 29.43
CA LYS A 112 -45.97 58.86 29.65
C LYS A 112 -46.17 60.36 29.45
N SER A 113 -47.04 60.78 28.52
CA SER A 113 -47.19 62.18 28.12
C SER A 113 -48.65 62.69 28.23
N PRO A 114 -48.88 63.94 28.62
CA PRO A 114 -50.20 64.58 28.54
C PRO A 114 -50.57 64.96 27.09
N GLU A 115 -49.62 64.93 26.16
CA GLU A 115 -49.82 65.32 24.75
C GLU A 115 -50.72 64.34 23.99
N ASP A 116 -50.74 63.07 24.42
CA ASP A 116 -51.59 62.00 23.85
C ASP A 116 -53.10 62.28 23.97
N TRP A 117 -53.51 63.24 24.81
CA TRP A 117 -54.92 63.63 25.01
C TRP A 117 -55.38 64.82 24.15
N ASN A 118 -54.46 65.45 23.40
CA ASN A 118 -54.78 66.56 22.51
C ASN A 118 -55.50 66.11 21.21
N GLU A 119 -55.59 64.80 20.95
CA GLU A 119 -56.30 64.23 19.78
C GLU A 119 -57.83 64.39 19.87
N PHE A 120 -58.37 64.60 21.07
CA PHE A 120 -59.81 64.74 21.30
C PHE A 120 -60.32 66.18 21.12
N ASP A 121 -61.58 66.34 20.74
CA ASP A 121 -62.25 67.64 20.78
C ASP A 121 -62.47 68.11 22.23
N TYR A 122 -62.56 69.43 22.44
CA TYR A 122 -62.64 70.02 23.77
C TYR A 122 -63.80 69.47 24.63
N LYS A 123 -64.93 69.13 24.00
CA LYS A 123 -66.10 68.57 24.69
C LYS A 123 -65.80 67.16 25.22
N THR A 124 -65.20 66.30 24.40
CA THR A 124 -64.76 64.96 24.84
C THR A 124 -63.68 65.07 25.91
N GLN A 125 -62.71 65.98 25.77
CA GLN A 125 -61.70 66.21 26.80
C GLN A 125 -62.32 66.62 28.14
N THR A 126 -63.32 67.50 28.13
CA THR A 126 -64.01 67.96 29.34
C THR A 126 -64.76 66.81 30.04
N GLU A 127 -65.43 65.96 29.27
CA GLU A 127 -66.14 64.80 29.83
C GLU A 127 -65.17 63.74 30.36
N LEU A 128 -64.10 63.40 29.62
CA LEU A 128 -63.06 62.47 30.09
C LEU A 128 -62.34 63.00 31.32
N ALA A 129 -62.08 64.31 31.36
CA ALA A 129 -61.53 64.99 32.52
C ALA A 129 -62.48 64.87 33.72
N SER A 130 -63.78 65.12 33.55
CA SER A 130 -64.76 64.96 34.62
C SER A 130 -64.80 63.53 35.17
N ILE A 131 -64.70 62.52 34.29
CA ILE A 131 -64.66 61.10 34.65
C ILE A 131 -63.39 60.79 35.44
N LEU A 132 -62.24 61.22 34.94
CA LEU A 132 -60.96 60.94 35.58
C LEU A 132 -60.84 61.63 36.95
N LYS A 133 -61.28 62.89 37.04
CA LYS A 133 -61.37 63.64 38.29
C LYS A 133 -62.27 62.93 39.30
N PHE A 134 -63.46 62.49 38.87
CA PHE A 134 -64.36 61.73 39.72
C PHE A 134 -63.68 60.45 40.28
N VAL A 135 -62.97 59.71 39.43
CA VAL A 135 -62.24 58.51 39.86
C VAL A 135 -61.12 58.83 40.86
N LEU A 136 -60.42 59.95 40.67
CA LEU A 136 -59.38 60.42 41.58
C LEU A 136 -59.92 60.87 42.94
N ASP A 137 -61.07 61.54 42.94
CA ASP A 137 -61.71 62.09 44.14
C ASP A 137 -62.40 61.00 44.98
N ASN A 138 -62.84 59.90 44.35
CA ASN A 138 -63.62 58.83 44.98
C ASN A 138 -62.90 57.47 45.00
N GLU A 139 -61.56 57.42 44.91
CA GLU A 139 -60.76 56.19 44.76
C GLU A 139 -61.13 55.09 45.80
N ASP A 140 -61.45 55.50 47.03
CA ASP A 140 -61.76 54.59 48.14
C ASP A 140 -63.23 54.14 48.18
N SER A 141 -64.13 54.77 47.42
CA SER A 141 -65.58 54.52 47.44
C SER A 141 -66.24 54.41 46.04
N LEU A 142 -65.47 54.11 44.98
CA LEU A 142 -66.02 54.03 43.60
C LEU A 142 -67.16 53.02 43.46
N ASN A 143 -67.18 51.97 44.28
CA ASN A 143 -68.20 50.93 44.23
C ASN A 143 -69.64 51.47 44.34
N GLU A 144 -69.85 52.43 45.25
CA GLU A 144 -71.19 52.99 45.51
C GLU A 144 -71.49 54.22 44.64
N ASN A 145 -70.44 54.95 44.24
CA ASN A 145 -70.59 56.28 43.64
C ASN A 145 -70.46 56.30 42.10
N LEU A 146 -69.81 55.30 41.48
CA LEU A 146 -69.55 55.30 40.04
C LEU A 146 -70.83 55.10 39.21
N GLU A 147 -71.71 54.22 39.67
CA GLU A 147 -73.00 53.96 39.02
C GLU A 147 -73.91 55.20 38.98
N PRO A 148 -74.21 55.88 40.10
CA PRO A 148 -75.02 57.09 40.07
C PRO A 148 -74.31 58.23 39.32
N PHE A 149 -72.97 58.29 39.34
CA PHE A 149 -72.22 59.25 38.55
C PHE A 149 -72.48 59.02 37.06
N LEU A 150 -72.33 57.80 36.53
CA LEU A 150 -72.51 57.50 35.10
C LEU A 150 -73.94 57.75 34.60
N GLN A 151 -74.95 57.59 35.46
CA GLN A 151 -76.37 57.77 35.11
C GLN A 151 -76.87 59.23 35.21
N ARG A 152 -76.31 60.06 36.10
CA ARG A 152 -76.87 61.38 36.43
C ARG A 152 -76.50 62.46 35.40
N LYS A 153 -77.50 63.27 34.98
CA LYS A 153 -77.33 64.52 34.20
C LYS A 153 -76.72 65.61 35.09
N ALA A 154 -75.66 66.28 34.63
CA ALA A 154 -74.92 67.26 35.42
C ALA A 154 -75.82 68.46 35.84
N LEU A 155 -75.84 68.76 37.14
CA LEU A 155 -76.24 70.08 37.67
C LEU A 155 -74.96 70.80 38.11
N PRO A 156 -74.77 72.09 37.81
CA PRO A 156 -73.57 72.82 38.21
C PRO A 156 -73.39 72.82 39.73
N SER A 157 -72.18 72.50 40.18
CA SER A 157 -71.81 72.45 41.60
C SER A 157 -71.90 73.83 42.24
N SER A 158 -72.83 74.01 43.17
CA SER A 158 -72.80 75.11 44.14
C SER A 158 -71.88 74.74 45.29
N SER A 159 -70.86 75.56 45.51
CA SER A 159 -70.07 75.64 46.74
C SER A 159 -70.95 75.80 47.97
N SER A 160 -70.77 74.94 48.98
CA SER A 160 -71.37 75.13 50.31
C SER A 160 -70.46 74.53 51.38
N THR A 161 -69.68 75.42 51.98
CA THR A 161 -69.12 75.31 53.32
C THR A 161 -70.24 75.17 54.35
N SER A 162 -70.15 74.17 55.22
CA SER A 162 -70.78 74.23 56.55
C SER A 162 -70.21 73.16 57.47
N SER A 163 -69.39 73.64 58.40
CA SER A 163 -68.93 73.03 59.64
C SER A 163 -70.01 73.08 60.72
N SER A 164 -70.07 72.05 61.57
CA SER A 164 -70.50 72.08 62.99
C SER A 164 -70.27 70.67 63.58
N SER A 165 -69.92 70.43 64.84
CA SER A 165 -69.66 71.29 66.01
C SER A 165 -69.30 70.45 67.25
N GLY A 166 -68.42 71.01 68.12
CA GLY A 166 -68.35 70.89 69.60
C GLY A 166 -67.81 69.58 70.20
N TYR A 167 -67.04 69.53 71.29
CA TYR A 167 -66.63 70.45 72.37
C TYR A 167 -65.28 69.90 72.95
N GLY A 168 -64.41 70.57 73.70
CA GLY A 168 -64.29 71.91 74.30
C GLY A 168 -62.78 72.16 74.56
N GLU A 169 -62.28 73.36 74.30
CA GLU A 169 -61.94 74.37 75.32
C GLU A 169 -60.82 73.93 76.30
N ASP A 170 -59.59 74.28 75.94
CA ASP A 170 -58.77 75.17 76.78
C ASP A 170 -57.78 75.95 75.87
N SER A 171 -57.75 77.27 76.05
CA SER A 171 -56.89 78.29 75.41
C SER A 171 -56.97 79.54 76.31
N PRO A 172 -56.08 80.58 76.23
CA PRO A 172 -55.36 81.08 75.04
C PRO A 172 -53.99 81.77 75.38
N PRO A 173 -53.47 82.76 74.63
CA PRO A 173 -53.12 82.85 73.20
C PRO A 173 -51.66 83.31 72.97
N LEU A 174 -51.17 83.31 71.71
CA LEU A 174 -50.63 84.52 71.08
C LEU A 174 -50.40 84.31 69.56
N SER A 175 -51.24 85.01 68.83
CA SER A 175 -51.31 85.24 67.39
C SER A 175 -50.00 85.73 66.75
N HIS A 176 -49.51 85.02 65.75
CA HIS A 176 -48.95 85.64 64.54
C HIS A 176 -49.43 84.87 63.31
N LYS A 177 -50.43 85.43 62.63
CA LYS A 177 -50.79 85.07 61.26
C LYS A 177 -49.60 85.43 60.36
N ARG A 178 -48.90 84.44 59.84
CA ARG A 178 -48.09 84.60 58.63
C ARG A 178 -48.95 84.19 57.45
N GLU A 179 -49.42 85.20 56.74
CA GLU A 179 -49.95 85.08 55.39
C GLU A 179 -48.81 84.56 54.50
N VAL A 180 -48.80 83.25 54.24
CA VAL A 180 -47.87 82.67 53.26
C VAL A 180 -48.47 82.96 51.89
N ARG A 181 -47.94 83.99 51.23
CA ARG A 181 -48.05 84.10 49.77
C ARG A 181 -47.46 82.82 49.21
N PHE A 182 -48.31 81.94 48.68
CA PHE A 182 -47.82 80.88 47.82
C PHE A 182 -47.12 81.57 46.66
N LEU A 183 -45.80 81.37 46.53
CA LEU A 183 -45.15 81.61 45.26
C LEU A 183 -45.91 80.80 44.23
N GLU A 184 -46.40 81.48 43.21
CA GLU A 184 -46.90 80.90 41.99
C GLU A 184 -45.81 79.92 41.50
N LEU A 185 -46.04 78.62 41.69
CA LEU A 185 -45.11 77.58 41.29
C LEU A 185 -45.07 77.58 39.77
N GLN A 186 -44.12 78.34 39.24
CA GLN A 186 -43.81 78.39 37.82
C GLN A 186 -43.51 76.96 37.36
N ARG A 187 -44.18 76.54 36.29
CA ARG A 187 -44.15 75.19 35.70
C ARG A 187 -42.71 74.85 35.26
N ILE A 188 -41.92 74.20 36.12
CA ILE A 188 -40.58 73.71 35.76
C ILE A 188 -40.70 72.29 35.20
N ALA A 189 -41.02 72.18 33.91
CA ALA A 189 -40.71 71.01 33.09
C ALA A 189 -40.94 71.32 31.59
N ALA A 190 -40.00 72.06 30.98
CA ALA A 190 -39.62 71.94 29.56
C ALA A 190 -38.34 72.76 29.32
N TYR A 191 -37.39 72.20 28.58
CA TYR A 191 -36.10 72.79 28.20
C TYR A 191 -36.25 74.12 27.43
N PRO A 192 -35.23 74.99 27.40
CA PRO A 192 -35.38 76.36 26.90
C PRO A 192 -35.41 76.37 25.38
N SER A 193 -36.44 77.00 24.81
CA SER A 193 -36.37 77.54 23.45
C SER A 193 -36.89 78.97 23.50
N THR A 194 -35.95 79.89 23.32
CA THR A 194 -36.18 81.33 23.17
C THR A 194 -37.06 81.58 21.94
N ASN A 195 -38.01 82.51 22.08
CA ASN A 195 -38.95 83.02 21.08
C ASN A 195 -40.27 82.23 20.96
N ASN A 196 -41.27 82.63 21.75
CA ASN A 196 -42.36 83.46 21.21
C ASN A 196 -43.36 83.77 22.32
N MET A 197 -43.63 85.06 22.50
CA MET A 197 -44.82 85.60 23.17
C MET A 197 -46.05 85.27 22.32
N LEU A 198 -46.46 84.00 22.33
CA LEU A 198 -47.75 83.55 21.85
C LEU A 198 -48.57 83.10 23.06
N PRO A 199 -49.90 83.33 23.06
CA PRO A 199 -50.76 82.82 24.12
C PRO A 199 -50.53 81.32 24.25
N SER A 200 -50.22 80.85 25.46
CA SER A 200 -50.24 79.42 25.77
C SER A 200 -51.51 78.82 25.19
N PRO A 201 -51.44 77.69 24.46
CA PRO A 201 -52.65 77.03 23.98
C PRO A 201 -53.60 76.83 25.17
N PRO A 202 -54.93 77.00 25.00
CA PRO A 202 -55.86 76.83 26.10
C PRO A 202 -55.58 75.49 26.78
N CYS A 203 -55.39 75.52 28.10
CA CYS A 203 -55.13 74.31 28.86
C CYS A 203 -56.18 73.25 28.51
N SER A 204 -55.72 72.09 28.04
CA SER A 204 -56.58 70.93 27.85
C SER A 204 -57.18 70.55 29.22
N PRO A 205 -58.51 70.35 29.34
CA PRO A 205 -59.13 69.88 30.57
C PRO A 205 -58.50 68.60 31.13
N MET A 206 -57.97 67.73 30.27
CA MET A 206 -57.25 66.52 30.65
C MET A 206 -55.84 66.84 31.18
N GLY A 207 -55.16 67.79 30.54
CA GLY A 207 -53.85 68.29 30.97
C GLY A 207 -53.88 68.87 32.39
N ASP A 208 -54.93 69.60 32.75
CA ASP A 208 -55.07 70.21 34.09
C ASP A 208 -55.19 69.15 35.20
N ILE A 209 -55.95 68.08 34.96
CA ILE A 209 -56.07 66.97 35.92
C ILE A 209 -54.76 66.21 36.05
N MET A 210 -54.10 65.91 34.93
CA MET A 210 -52.84 65.18 34.96
C MET A 210 -51.69 65.97 35.60
N GLN A 211 -51.75 67.30 35.54
CA GLN A 211 -50.82 68.20 36.23
C GLN A 211 -51.16 68.43 37.71
N THR A 212 -52.29 67.92 38.19
CA THR A 212 -52.66 68.04 39.61
C THR A 212 -51.67 67.22 40.47
N PRO A 213 -51.12 67.76 41.58
CA PRO A 213 -50.13 67.07 42.42
C PRO A 213 -50.59 65.69 42.89
N GLN A 214 -51.89 65.52 43.15
CA GLN A 214 -52.49 64.24 43.54
C GLN A 214 -52.34 63.17 42.45
N PHE A 215 -52.56 63.52 41.17
CA PHE A 215 -52.40 62.61 40.05
C PHE A 215 -50.94 62.21 39.85
N GLN A 216 -50.04 63.19 39.84
CA GLN A 216 -48.60 62.96 39.65
C GLN A 216 -48.00 62.09 40.76
N LEU A 217 -48.34 62.36 42.03
CA LEU A 217 -47.86 61.57 43.16
C LEU A 217 -48.38 60.13 43.10
N ARG A 218 -49.64 59.92 42.73
CA ARG A 218 -50.22 58.56 42.55
C ARG A 218 -49.50 57.80 41.45
N ARG A 219 -49.27 58.43 40.30
CA ARG A 219 -48.54 57.84 39.17
C ARG A 219 -47.12 57.42 39.56
N LEU A 220 -46.36 58.30 40.21
CA LEU A 220 -44.99 58.00 40.65
C LEU A 220 -44.94 56.85 41.67
N LYS A 221 -45.85 56.83 42.65
CA LYS A 221 -45.93 55.73 43.62
C LYS A 221 -46.18 54.38 42.95
N LYS A 222 -47.02 54.34 41.91
CA LYS A 222 -47.31 53.11 41.15
C LYS A 222 -46.09 52.64 40.35
N GLN A 223 -45.37 53.55 39.70
CA GLN A 223 -44.15 53.22 38.95
C GLN A 223 -43.03 52.71 39.87
N LEU A 224 -42.84 53.33 41.04
CA LEU A 224 -41.82 52.92 42.01
C LEU A 224 -42.07 51.50 42.57
N ALA A 225 -43.33 51.13 42.79
CA ALA A 225 -43.67 49.78 43.27
C ALA A 225 -43.33 48.71 42.21
N PHE A 226 -43.63 48.99 40.95
CA PHE A 226 -43.31 48.09 39.83
C PHE A 226 -41.80 47.88 39.66
N GLU A 227 -41.00 48.96 39.72
CA GLU A 227 -39.54 48.87 39.62
C GLU A 227 -38.91 48.07 40.78
N ARG A 228 -39.47 48.15 41.99
CA ARG A 228 -39.02 47.33 43.14
C ARG A 228 -39.26 45.85 42.91
N GLU A 229 -40.47 45.48 42.48
CA GLU A 229 -40.82 44.08 42.17
C GLU A 229 -39.90 43.51 41.07
N ASN A 230 -39.62 44.29 40.03
CA ASN A 230 -38.71 43.88 38.96
C ASN A 230 -37.27 43.67 39.45
N ARG A 231 -36.77 44.58 40.28
CA ARG A 231 -35.44 44.45 40.88
C ARG A 231 -35.34 43.21 41.78
N ASP A 232 -36.34 42.98 42.63
CA ASP A 232 -36.35 41.84 43.53
C ASP A 232 -36.39 40.51 42.75
N GLY A 233 -37.13 40.47 41.62
CA GLY A 233 -37.10 39.33 40.70
C GLY A 233 -35.71 39.07 40.09
N LEU A 234 -35.04 40.12 39.60
CA LEU A 234 -33.68 40.01 39.05
C LEU A 234 -32.65 39.59 40.10
N GLU A 235 -32.82 40.00 41.36
CA GLU A 235 -31.94 39.59 42.46
C GLU A 235 -32.01 38.09 42.73
N VAL A 236 -33.20 37.50 42.67
CA VAL A 236 -33.39 36.04 42.80
C VAL A 236 -32.74 35.31 41.62
N GLU A 237 -32.98 35.75 40.38
CA GLU A 237 -32.37 35.13 39.19
C GLU A 237 -30.84 35.20 39.21
N LEU A 238 -30.26 36.30 39.71
CA LEU A 238 -28.81 36.44 39.87
C LEU A 238 -28.27 35.44 40.90
N ALA A 239 -28.95 35.28 42.03
CA ALA A 239 -28.54 34.34 43.08
C ALA A 239 -28.56 32.88 42.58
N GLU A 240 -29.58 32.50 41.82
CA GLU A 240 -29.67 31.18 41.20
C GLU A 240 -28.55 30.93 40.18
N ASN A 241 -28.24 31.92 39.34
CA ASN A 241 -27.13 31.83 38.39
C ASN A 241 -25.77 31.71 39.07
N CYS A 242 -25.51 32.49 40.12
CA CYS A 242 -24.29 32.37 40.92
C CYS A 242 -24.13 30.96 41.52
N LYS A 243 -25.22 30.36 42.01
CA LYS A 243 -25.21 28.99 42.52
C LYS A 243 -24.85 27.97 41.43
N LEU A 244 -25.44 28.11 40.25
CA LEU A 244 -25.16 27.22 39.11
C LEU A 244 -23.70 27.34 38.65
N LEU A 245 -23.15 28.57 38.61
CA LEU A 245 -21.74 28.80 38.28
C LEU A 245 -20.80 28.10 39.27
N MET A 246 -21.05 28.23 40.58
CA MET A 246 -20.26 27.54 41.59
C MET A 246 -20.29 26.01 41.42
N GLU A 247 -21.44 25.44 41.08
CA GLU A 247 -21.54 23.99 40.79
C GLU A 247 -20.71 23.59 39.57
N LYS A 248 -20.76 24.39 38.49
CA LYS A 248 -19.96 24.14 37.29
C LYS A 248 -18.46 24.29 37.54
N GLU A 249 -18.04 25.28 38.31
CA GLU A 249 -16.65 25.47 38.73
C GLU A 249 -16.14 24.27 39.57
N ALA A 250 -16.98 23.74 40.47
CA ALA A 250 -16.66 22.53 41.22
C ALA A 250 -16.49 21.31 40.31
N GLN A 251 -17.37 21.13 39.30
CA GLN A 251 -17.25 20.05 38.31
C GLN A 251 -15.98 20.18 37.47
N ILE A 252 -15.66 21.40 36.99
CA ILE A 252 -14.43 21.68 36.24
C ILE A 252 -13.21 21.33 37.09
N THR A 253 -13.18 21.74 38.36
CA THR A 253 -12.08 21.43 39.28
C THR A 253 -11.92 19.92 39.47
N MET A 254 -13.02 19.18 39.60
CA MET A 254 -12.97 17.72 39.71
C MET A 254 -12.42 17.06 38.43
N MET A 255 -12.85 17.53 37.26
CA MET A 255 -12.35 17.03 35.97
C MET A 255 -10.88 17.36 35.79
N GLN A 256 -10.44 18.57 36.13
CA GLN A 256 -9.04 18.96 36.08
C GLN A 256 -8.17 18.05 36.96
N GLN A 257 -8.60 17.77 38.19
CA GLN A 257 -7.89 16.82 39.07
C GLN A 257 -7.83 15.40 38.48
N LYS A 258 -8.88 14.94 37.80
CA LYS A 258 -8.87 13.64 37.11
C LYS A 258 -7.89 13.63 35.94
N ILE A 259 -7.87 14.70 35.14
CA ILE A 259 -6.92 14.88 34.04
C ILE A 259 -5.49 14.89 34.57
N ASP A 260 -5.20 15.65 35.63
CA ASP A 260 -3.85 15.71 36.22
C ASP A 260 -3.40 14.35 36.77
N ARG A 261 -4.32 13.58 37.38
CA ARG A 261 -4.04 12.20 37.82
C ARG A 261 -3.77 11.27 36.64
N LEU A 262 -4.56 11.36 35.57
CA LEU A 262 -4.35 10.57 34.35
C LEU A 262 -3.05 10.97 33.65
N ALA A 263 -2.71 12.26 33.60
CA ALA A 263 -1.46 12.77 33.05
C ALA A 263 -0.27 12.22 33.84
N LYS A 264 -0.33 12.24 35.18
CA LYS A 264 0.70 11.62 36.02
C LYS A 264 0.82 10.11 35.81
N LEU A 265 -0.31 9.38 35.71
CA LEU A 265 -0.30 7.95 35.43
C LEU A 265 0.27 7.64 34.04
N ASN A 266 -0.05 8.47 33.05
CA ASN A 266 0.48 8.36 31.70
C ASN A 266 1.97 8.72 31.66
N GLU A 267 2.42 9.72 32.40
CA GLU A 267 3.84 10.06 32.56
C GLU A 267 4.61 8.94 33.27
N THR A 268 4.03 8.30 34.29
CA THR A 268 4.62 7.10 34.91
C THR A 268 4.63 5.90 33.96
N GLN A 269 3.58 5.71 33.15
CA GLN A 269 3.56 4.68 32.09
C GLN A 269 4.51 5.02 30.95
N ALA A 270 4.76 6.29 30.65
CA ALA A 270 5.71 6.76 29.66
C ALA A 270 7.16 6.58 30.18
N ALA A 271 7.39 6.78 31.47
CA ALA A 271 8.64 6.47 32.14
C ALA A 271 8.89 4.95 32.23
N ASP A 272 7.84 4.14 32.42
CA ASP A 272 7.90 2.68 32.29
C ASP A 272 7.95 2.21 30.81
N GLN A 273 7.69 3.09 29.84
CA GLN A 273 7.86 2.89 28.39
C GLN A 273 9.22 3.34 27.85
N LEU A 274 10.12 3.88 28.67
CA LEU A 274 11.54 3.64 28.36
C LEU A 274 11.64 2.12 28.30
N GLU A 275 11.86 1.53 27.11
CA GLU A 275 12.01 0.08 27.00
C GLU A 275 12.92 -0.35 28.15
N PRO A 276 12.44 -1.25 29.03
CA PRO A 276 13.25 -1.64 30.19
C PRO A 276 14.61 -2.02 29.63
N LYS A 277 15.70 -1.56 30.25
CA LYS A 277 17.06 -1.74 29.69
C LYS A 277 17.32 -3.17 29.20
N GLU A 278 16.68 -4.15 29.84
CA GLU A 278 16.64 -5.56 29.44
C GLU A 278 16.05 -5.81 28.03
N VAL A 279 14.97 -5.14 27.64
CA VAL A 279 14.34 -5.24 26.30
C VAL A 279 15.21 -4.57 25.24
N GLU A 280 15.80 -3.41 25.52
CA GLU A 280 16.75 -2.77 24.62
C GLU A 280 18.00 -3.64 24.44
N GLU A 281 18.55 -4.19 25.54
CA GLU A 281 19.65 -5.16 25.47
C GLU A 281 19.28 -6.42 24.70
N LEU A 282 18.04 -6.92 24.83
CA LEU A 282 17.55 -8.07 24.06
C LEU A 282 17.41 -7.72 22.58
N ARG A 283 16.99 -6.49 22.25
CA ARG A 283 16.91 -5.98 20.88
C ARG A 283 18.30 -5.89 20.26
N GLU A 284 19.28 -5.28 20.93
CA GLU A 284 20.68 -5.23 20.51
C GLU A 284 21.27 -6.64 20.33
N LYS A 285 21.03 -7.55 21.29
CA LYS A 285 21.45 -8.96 21.18
C LYS A 285 20.79 -9.64 19.98
N ASN A 286 19.52 -9.38 19.70
CA ASN A 286 18.80 -9.95 18.57
C ASN A 286 19.37 -9.41 17.25
N GLU A 287 19.59 -8.09 17.12
CA GLU A 287 20.25 -7.50 15.95
C GLU A 287 21.66 -8.06 15.73
N SER A 288 22.43 -8.24 16.79
CA SER A 288 23.75 -8.89 16.76
C SER A 288 23.65 -10.34 16.29
N LEU A 289 22.69 -11.12 16.81
CA LEU A 289 22.44 -12.50 16.39
C LEU A 289 22.01 -12.58 14.92
N VAL A 290 21.14 -11.67 14.48
CA VAL A 290 20.72 -11.55 13.08
C VAL A 290 21.92 -11.22 12.20
N GLY A 291 22.80 -10.31 12.62
CA GLY A 291 24.05 -10.00 11.91
C GLY A 291 24.95 -11.23 11.79
N ARG A 292 25.16 -11.97 12.89
CA ARG A 292 25.93 -13.22 12.92
C ARG A 292 25.31 -14.31 12.04
N LEU A 293 23.98 -14.41 11.99
CA LEU A 293 23.26 -15.35 11.15
C LEU A 293 23.46 -15.03 9.65
N HIS A 294 23.36 -13.76 9.27
CA HIS A 294 23.62 -13.33 7.89
C HIS A 294 25.08 -13.60 7.48
N GLU A 295 26.03 -13.37 8.38
CA GLU A 295 27.44 -13.66 8.13
C GLU A 295 27.70 -15.17 7.99
N ALA A 296 27.11 -16.00 8.87
CA ALA A 296 27.17 -17.45 8.73
C ALA A 296 26.53 -17.94 7.42
N PHE A 297 25.42 -17.32 7.00
CA PHE A 297 24.78 -17.64 5.72
C PHE A 297 25.67 -17.29 4.53
N ARG A 298 26.35 -16.14 4.57
CA ARG A 298 27.35 -15.73 3.56
C ARG A 298 28.49 -16.76 3.49
N GLN A 299 29.04 -17.15 4.65
CA GLN A 299 30.08 -18.18 4.73
C GLN A 299 29.61 -19.53 4.18
N CYS A 300 28.36 -19.94 4.44
CA CYS A 300 27.79 -21.15 3.84
C CYS A 300 27.65 -21.04 2.32
N GLN A 301 27.31 -19.86 1.79
CA GLN A 301 27.25 -19.62 0.35
C GLN A 301 28.64 -19.71 -0.27
N ASP A 302 29.65 -19.09 0.34
CA ASP A 302 31.04 -19.15 -0.10
C ASP A 302 31.55 -20.59 -0.10
N LEU A 303 31.36 -21.33 1.00
CA LEU A 303 31.71 -22.75 1.10
C LEU A 303 30.98 -23.60 0.05
N ARG A 304 29.74 -23.27 -0.30
CA ARG A 304 29.00 -23.97 -1.38
C ARG A 304 29.66 -23.73 -2.74
N THR A 305 30.12 -22.51 -3.00
CA THR A 305 30.86 -22.21 -4.24
C THR A 305 32.23 -22.86 -4.26
N GLU A 306 32.96 -22.86 -3.14
CA GLU A 306 34.26 -23.52 -3.01
C GLU A 306 34.13 -25.03 -3.17
N LYS A 307 33.12 -25.65 -2.53
CA LYS A 307 32.78 -27.06 -2.74
C LYS A 307 32.53 -27.36 -4.22
N ALA A 308 31.73 -26.55 -4.91
CA ALA A 308 31.46 -26.74 -6.33
C ALA A 308 32.73 -26.60 -7.20
N GLN A 309 33.67 -25.74 -6.81
CA GLN A 309 34.98 -25.63 -7.48
C GLN A 309 35.85 -26.85 -7.22
N MET A 310 35.92 -27.32 -5.96
CA MET A 310 36.64 -28.53 -5.59
C MET A 310 36.07 -29.76 -6.29
N ASP A 311 34.75 -29.91 -6.37
CA ASP A 311 34.09 -31.01 -7.08
C ASP A 311 34.48 -31.03 -8.57
N ARG A 312 34.51 -29.86 -9.24
CA ARG A 312 35.01 -29.76 -10.63
C ARG A 312 36.47 -30.18 -10.75
N LYS A 313 37.32 -29.78 -9.80
CA LYS A 313 38.74 -30.15 -9.79
C LYS A 313 38.93 -31.66 -9.55
N ILE A 314 38.09 -32.27 -8.71
CA ILE A 314 38.06 -33.72 -8.51
C ILE A 314 37.66 -34.42 -9.82
N SER A 315 36.62 -33.94 -10.51
CA SER A 315 36.23 -34.49 -11.82
C SER A 315 37.36 -34.41 -12.85
N GLN A 316 38.03 -33.25 -12.94
CA GLN A 316 39.17 -33.07 -13.85
C GLN A 316 40.34 -34.01 -13.50
N LEU A 317 40.74 -34.07 -12.23
CA LEU A 317 41.81 -34.97 -11.79
C LEU A 317 41.44 -36.45 -12.00
N SER A 318 40.17 -36.80 -11.86
CA SER A 318 39.69 -38.16 -12.15
C SER A 318 39.77 -38.51 -13.63
N GLU A 319 39.50 -37.56 -14.52
CA GLU A 319 39.66 -37.72 -15.97
C GLU A 319 41.13 -37.88 -16.34
N GLU A 320 41.99 -36.98 -15.86
CA GLU A 320 43.45 -37.04 -16.07
C GLU A 320 44.04 -38.37 -15.54
N ASN A 321 43.59 -38.84 -14.37
CA ASN A 321 44.02 -40.13 -13.84
C ASN A 321 43.50 -41.31 -14.67
N GLY A 322 42.30 -41.20 -15.25
CA GLY A 322 41.76 -42.14 -16.23
C GLY A 322 42.64 -42.24 -17.47
N ASP A 323 43.03 -41.11 -18.04
CA ASP A 323 43.92 -41.02 -19.21
C ASP A 323 45.31 -41.58 -18.91
N LEU A 324 45.89 -41.23 -17.75
CA LEU A 324 47.17 -41.78 -17.31
C LEU A 324 47.09 -43.30 -17.13
N SER A 325 46.00 -43.80 -16.53
CA SER A 325 45.77 -45.24 -16.36
C SER A 325 45.63 -45.95 -17.70
N PHE A 326 44.98 -45.33 -18.69
CA PHE A 326 44.89 -45.85 -20.05
C PHE A 326 46.27 -45.94 -20.70
N LYS A 327 47.06 -44.86 -20.68
CA LYS A 327 48.43 -44.84 -21.21
C LYS A 327 49.33 -45.87 -20.53
N LEU A 328 49.20 -46.05 -19.22
CA LEU A 328 49.99 -47.05 -18.49
C LEU A 328 49.62 -48.48 -18.90
N ARG A 329 48.34 -48.75 -19.15
CA ARG A 329 47.87 -50.04 -19.70
C ARG A 329 48.38 -50.28 -21.11
N GLU A 330 48.41 -49.25 -21.96
CA GLU A 330 48.97 -49.31 -23.31
C GLU A 330 50.48 -49.60 -23.29
N ILE A 331 51.24 -48.89 -22.45
CA ILE A 331 52.68 -49.15 -22.26
C ILE A 331 52.92 -50.58 -21.76
N ALA A 332 52.13 -51.05 -20.78
CA ALA A 332 52.23 -52.43 -20.30
C ALA A 332 51.96 -53.45 -21.43
N SER A 333 50.98 -53.19 -22.29
CA SER A 333 50.72 -54.01 -23.48
C SER A 333 51.91 -54.03 -24.44
N HIS A 334 52.50 -52.86 -24.73
CA HIS A 334 53.69 -52.78 -25.57
C HIS A 334 54.89 -53.51 -24.95
N MET A 335 55.07 -53.42 -23.63
CA MET A 335 56.13 -54.17 -22.95
C MET A 335 55.95 -55.68 -23.07
N VAL A 336 54.72 -56.19 -22.95
CA VAL A 336 54.44 -57.62 -23.15
C VAL A 336 54.75 -58.03 -24.59
N GLN A 337 54.31 -57.26 -25.58
CA GLN A 337 54.60 -57.52 -26.99
C GLN A 337 56.11 -57.52 -27.30
N LEU A 338 56.86 -56.57 -26.74
CA LEU A 338 58.31 -56.53 -26.88
C LEU A 338 59.00 -57.72 -26.20
N GLN A 339 58.49 -58.16 -25.05
CA GLN A 339 59.00 -59.33 -24.35
C GLN A 339 58.74 -60.62 -25.14
N GLU A 340 57.55 -60.75 -25.75
CA GLU A 340 57.20 -61.87 -26.64
C GLU A 340 58.13 -61.90 -27.86
N ALA A 341 58.31 -60.77 -28.55
CA ALA A 341 59.21 -60.66 -29.70
C ALA A 341 60.69 -60.96 -29.32
N LEU A 342 61.12 -60.55 -28.13
CA LEU A 342 62.47 -60.87 -27.63
C LEU A 342 62.63 -62.37 -27.36
N ASN A 343 61.61 -63.01 -26.78
CA ASN A 343 61.63 -64.46 -26.53
C ASN A 343 61.66 -65.23 -27.84
N GLU A 344 60.81 -64.87 -28.82
CA GLU A 344 60.81 -65.47 -30.16
C GLU A 344 62.19 -65.34 -30.83
N LEU A 345 62.78 -64.14 -30.84
CA LEU A 345 64.11 -63.92 -31.41
C LEU A 345 65.20 -64.71 -30.68
N SER A 346 65.09 -64.85 -29.35
CA SER A 346 66.02 -65.67 -28.56
C SER A 346 65.88 -67.16 -28.88
N GLU A 347 64.67 -67.66 -29.07
CA GLU A 347 64.40 -69.05 -29.47
C GLU A 347 64.95 -69.31 -30.88
N GLU A 348 64.70 -68.41 -31.83
CA GLU A 348 65.26 -68.46 -33.18
C GLU A 348 66.80 -68.45 -33.15
N HIS A 349 67.40 -67.57 -32.34
CA HIS A 349 68.86 -67.51 -32.18
C HIS A 349 69.42 -68.83 -31.64
N ASN A 350 68.81 -69.40 -30.60
CA ASN A 350 69.23 -70.67 -30.01
C ASN A 350 69.09 -71.83 -31.01
N ALA A 351 68.00 -71.87 -31.77
CA ALA A 351 67.77 -72.87 -32.81
C ALA A 351 68.80 -72.78 -33.93
N ALA A 352 69.09 -71.56 -34.41
CA ALA A 352 70.11 -71.32 -35.43
C ALA A 352 71.52 -71.69 -34.94
N LEU A 353 71.84 -71.37 -33.68
CA LEU A 353 73.12 -71.74 -33.06
C LEU A 353 73.26 -73.27 -32.96
N ALA A 354 72.22 -73.96 -32.48
CA ALA A 354 72.22 -75.42 -32.38
C ALA A 354 72.39 -76.08 -33.77
N GLN A 355 71.68 -75.59 -34.78
CA GLN A 355 71.82 -76.08 -36.16
C GLN A 355 73.23 -75.83 -36.72
N SER A 356 73.83 -74.67 -36.43
CA SER A 356 75.20 -74.37 -36.85
C SER A 356 76.22 -75.28 -36.17
N GLN A 357 76.06 -75.55 -34.88
CA GLN A 357 76.93 -76.48 -34.14
C GLN A 357 76.79 -77.91 -34.65
N GLU A 358 75.56 -78.36 -34.95
CA GLU A 358 75.33 -79.68 -35.54
C GLU A 358 76.02 -79.81 -36.90
N LYS A 359 75.84 -78.82 -37.79
CA LYS A 359 76.53 -78.78 -39.10
C LYS A 359 78.04 -78.76 -38.95
N GLN A 360 78.57 -77.99 -37.99
CA GLN A 360 80.00 -77.99 -37.71
C GLN A 360 80.48 -79.38 -37.29
N GLY A 361 79.79 -80.04 -36.36
CA GLY A 361 80.14 -81.40 -35.93
C GLY A 361 80.04 -82.43 -37.06
N GLN A 362 79.04 -82.31 -37.94
CA GLN A 362 78.92 -83.14 -39.15
C GLN A 362 80.15 -82.96 -40.06
N LEU A 363 80.53 -81.71 -40.38
CA LEU A 363 81.69 -81.41 -41.20
C LEU A 363 83.02 -81.86 -40.55
N GLU A 364 83.17 -81.72 -39.24
CA GLU A 364 84.34 -82.22 -38.49
C GLU A 364 84.45 -83.74 -38.57
N ASN A 365 83.33 -84.46 -38.46
CA ASN A 365 83.27 -85.92 -38.61
C ASN A 365 83.60 -86.35 -40.05
N GLU A 366 83.00 -85.71 -41.05
CA GLU A 366 83.29 -85.95 -42.47
C GLU A 366 84.77 -85.71 -42.78
N LEU A 367 85.34 -84.64 -42.26
CA LEU A 367 86.77 -84.34 -42.39
C LEU A 367 87.63 -85.43 -41.73
N HIS A 368 87.26 -85.91 -40.54
CA HIS A 368 87.99 -86.97 -39.86
C HIS A 368 87.98 -88.29 -40.66
N VAL A 369 86.82 -88.69 -41.20
CA VAL A 369 86.68 -89.87 -42.06
C VAL A 369 87.52 -89.70 -43.32
N ALA A 370 87.43 -88.56 -44.01
CA ALA A 370 88.22 -88.29 -45.20
C ALA A 370 89.74 -88.32 -44.92
N LEU A 371 90.18 -87.83 -43.76
CA LEU A 371 91.58 -87.92 -43.32
C LEU A 371 92.02 -89.36 -43.05
N GLN A 372 91.14 -90.20 -42.47
CA GLN A 372 91.43 -91.61 -42.24
C GLN A 372 91.52 -92.39 -43.55
N ASP A 373 90.58 -92.16 -44.47
CA ASP A 373 90.58 -92.75 -45.81
C ASP A 373 91.84 -92.33 -46.58
N LYS A 374 92.19 -91.04 -46.54
CA LYS A 374 93.43 -90.51 -47.10
C LYS A 374 94.64 -91.29 -46.56
N LYS A 375 94.75 -91.48 -45.24
CA LYS A 375 95.86 -92.22 -44.64
C LYS A 375 95.93 -93.67 -45.14
N SER A 376 94.79 -94.36 -45.25
CA SER A 376 94.74 -95.73 -45.79
C SER A 376 95.17 -95.82 -47.26
N LEU A 377 94.84 -94.79 -48.06
CA LEU A 377 95.26 -94.67 -49.45
C LEU A 377 96.76 -94.35 -49.56
N GLU A 378 97.30 -93.49 -48.70
CA GLU A 378 98.74 -93.23 -48.60
C GLU A 378 99.51 -94.53 -48.27
N GLU A 379 99.04 -95.32 -47.29
CA GLU A 379 99.62 -96.64 -46.97
C GLU A 379 99.55 -97.60 -48.18
N LYS A 380 98.43 -97.63 -48.90
CA LYS A 380 98.29 -98.43 -50.13
C LYS A 380 99.26 -97.99 -51.23
N ILE A 381 99.49 -96.68 -51.38
CA ILE A 381 100.45 -96.11 -52.33
C ILE A 381 101.86 -96.53 -51.95
N GLU A 382 102.27 -96.42 -50.68
CA GLU A 382 103.59 -96.88 -50.22
C GLU A 382 103.82 -98.37 -50.50
N ILE A 383 102.81 -99.22 -50.24
CA ILE A 383 102.87 -100.65 -50.57
C ILE A 383 103.05 -100.86 -52.08
N LEU A 384 102.28 -100.14 -52.91
CA LEU A 384 102.38 -100.25 -54.36
C LEU A 384 103.74 -99.76 -54.87
N GLN A 385 104.26 -98.66 -54.35
CA GLN A 385 105.61 -98.16 -54.66
C GLN A 385 106.67 -99.21 -54.29
N GLY A 386 106.61 -99.81 -53.10
CA GLY A 386 107.52 -100.88 -52.70
C GLY A 386 107.46 -102.11 -53.61
N LYS A 387 106.26 -102.48 -54.09
CA LYS A 387 106.09 -103.55 -55.10
C LYS A 387 106.69 -103.18 -56.45
N ILE A 388 106.49 -101.94 -56.90
CA ILE A 388 107.08 -101.43 -58.16
C ILE A 388 108.60 -101.52 -58.08
N SER A 389 109.22 -101.03 -57.00
CA SER A 389 110.69 -101.12 -56.83
C SER A 389 111.20 -102.57 -56.86
N LEU A 390 110.47 -103.52 -56.26
CA LEU A 390 110.82 -104.95 -56.35
C LEU A 390 110.72 -105.50 -57.78
N LEU A 391 109.69 -105.11 -58.52
CA LEU A 391 109.51 -105.51 -59.92
C LEU A 391 110.57 -104.88 -60.83
N GLU A 392 110.93 -103.62 -60.59
CA GLU A 392 112.04 -102.94 -61.27
C GLU A 392 113.38 -103.66 -61.02
N ASP A 393 113.65 -104.07 -59.77
CA ASP A 393 114.82 -104.90 -59.43
C ASP A 393 114.81 -106.27 -60.15
N GLN A 394 113.63 -106.88 -60.31
CA GLN A 394 113.49 -108.13 -61.07
C GLN A 394 113.71 -107.92 -62.57
N LEU A 395 113.20 -106.82 -63.14
CA LEU A 395 113.43 -106.44 -64.53
C LEU A 395 114.90 -106.15 -64.80
N ALA A 396 115.59 -105.43 -63.90
CA ALA A 396 117.04 -105.19 -64.02
C ALA A 396 117.84 -106.50 -64.01
N LYS A 397 117.46 -107.49 -63.19
CA LYS A 397 118.06 -108.84 -63.19
C LYS A 397 117.80 -109.62 -64.48
N LEU A 398 116.60 -109.48 -65.07
CA LEU A 398 116.25 -110.06 -66.37
C LEU A 398 117.00 -109.37 -67.52
N GLU A 399 117.21 -108.06 -67.43
CA GLU A 399 118.01 -107.27 -68.36
C GLU A 399 119.49 -107.72 -68.31
N GLU A 400 120.04 -107.97 -67.12
CA GLU A 400 121.36 -108.62 -66.93
C GLU A 400 121.43 -110.05 -67.49
N CYS A 401 120.30 -110.76 -67.61
CA CYS A 401 120.21 -112.12 -68.16
C CYS A 401 119.93 -112.17 -69.68
N SER A 402 119.58 -111.05 -70.32
CA SER A 402 119.12 -111.01 -71.73
C SER A 402 120.13 -110.40 -72.72
N ALA A 403 121.37 -110.16 -72.27
CA ALA A 403 122.45 -109.58 -73.09
C ALA A 403 123.06 -110.53 -74.15
N GLN A 404 122.35 -111.57 -74.60
CA GLN A 404 122.77 -112.33 -75.77
C GLN A 404 121.60 -112.75 -76.67
N GLU A 405 121.75 -112.33 -77.93
CA GLU A 405 121.12 -112.80 -79.17
C GLU A 405 119.76 -112.20 -79.61
N LYS A 406 119.90 -111.33 -80.62
CA LYS A 406 118.87 -110.80 -81.52
C LYS A 406 118.26 -111.91 -82.38
N GLY A 407 116.96 -111.81 -82.63
CA GLY A 407 116.28 -112.52 -83.72
C GLY A 407 114.95 -111.86 -84.07
N GLU A 408 114.83 -111.33 -85.27
CA GLU A 408 113.72 -110.49 -85.74
C GLU A 408 112.46 -111.29 -86.12
N VAL A 409 111.36 -110.89 -85.49
CA VAL A 409 110.11 -110.41 -86.12
C VAL A 409 109.36 -111.35 -87.08
N MET A 410 108.46 -112.14 -86.49
CA MET A 410 107.13 -112.48 -87.03
C MET A 410 106.00 -111.74 -86.27
N GLY A 411 106.37 -111.06 -85.17
CA GLY A 411 105.44 -110.34 -84.28
C GLY A 411 104.95 -109.01 -84.83
N ASP A 412 105.73 -108.28 -85.64
CA ASP A 412 105.30 -106.94 -86.10
C ASP A 412 104.25 -107.02 -87.21
N VAL A 413 104.21 -108.13 -87.96
CA VAL A 413 103.12 -108.39 -88.92
C VAL A 413 101.82 -108.73 -88.18
N LEU A 414 101.88 -109.49 -87.07
CA LEU A 414 100.71 -109.75 -86.22
C LEU A 414 100.25 -108.49 -85.47
N LYS A 415 101.18 -107.67 -84.96
CA LYS A 415 100.86 -106.37 -84.35
C LYS A 415 100.20 -105.43 -85.35
N MET A 416 100.56 -105.48 -86.64
CA MET A 416 99.92 -104.64 -87.65
C MET A 416 98.47 -105.07 -87.93
N GLU A 417 98.16 -106.36 -87.89
CA GLU A 417 96.77 -106.83 -87.99
C GLU A 417 95.98 -106.53 -86.71
N GLU A 418 96.61 -106.62 -85.53
CA GLU A 418 96.01 -106.24 -84.25
C GLU A 418 95.71 -104.74 -84.18
N LEU A 419 96.62 -103.89 -84.65
CA LEU A 419 96.40 -102.44 -84.79
C LEU A 419 95.28 -102.11 -85.77
N LYS A 420 95.12 -102.89 -86.86
CA LYS A 420 94.01 -102.72 -87.79
C LYS A 420 92.66 -103.09 -87.15
N GLN A 421 92.65 -104.12 -86.31
CA GLN A 421 91.48 -104.50 -85.52
C GLN A 421 91.17 -103.45 -84.43
N GLU A 422 92.21 -102.85 -83.83
CA GLU A 422 92.09 -101.76 -82.84
C GLU A 422 91.58 -100.46 -83.47
N VAL A 423 92.06 -100.08 -84.67
CA VAL A 423 91.51 -98.94 -85.43
C VAL A 423 90.04 -99.16 -85.75
N SER A 424 89.64 -100.40 -86.08
CA SER A 424 88.23 -100.74 -86.33
C SER A 424 87.38 -100.61 -85.06
N SER A 425 87.91 -101.06 -83.91
CA SER A 425 87.28 -100.91 -82.58
C SER A 425 87.16 -99.44 -82.14
N LEU A 426 88.20 -98.64 -82.37
CA LEU A 426 88.19 -97.20 -82.10
C LEU A 426 87.23 -96.45 -83.02
N THR A 427 87.08 -96.88 -84.27
CA THR A 427 86.08 -96.33 -85.21
C THR A 427 84.66 -96.63 -84.72
N ALA A 428 84.41 -97.83 -84.19
CA ALA A 428 83.12 -98.17 -83.57
C ALA A 428 82.84 -97.35 -82.30
N LYS A 429 83.84 -97.18 -81.41
CA LYS A 429 83.74 -96.29 -80.24
C LYS A 429 83.54 -94.82 -80.65
N GLY A 430 84.16 -94.38 -81.73
CA GLY A 430 83.96 -93.05 -82.31
C GLY A 430 82.51 -92.84 -82.77
N ALA A 431 81.92 -93.84 -83.44
CA ALA A 431 80.51 -93.80 -83.82
C ALA A 431 79.57 -93.79 -82.61
N GLU A 432 79.90 -94.55 -81.55
CA GLU A 432 79.13 -94.58 -80.31
C GLU A 432 79.19 -93.25 -79.55
N LEU A 433 80.38 -92.65 -79.45
CA LEU A 433 80.55 -91.30 -78.89
C LEU A 433 79.84 -90.24 -79.73
N GLN A 434 79.83 -90.38 -81.05
CA GLN A 434 79.11 -89.45 -81.92
C GLN A 434 77.59 -89.57 -81.73
N ALA A 435 77.08 -90.78 -81.47
CA ALA A 435 75.68 -90.98 -81.10
C ALA A 435 75.33 -90.42 -79.71
N THR A 436 76.26 -90.45 -78.73
CA THR A 436 76.02 -89.83 -77.42
C THR A 436 76.06 -88.30 -77.50
N VAL A 437 76.95 -87.72 -78.31
CA VAL A 437 76.97 -86.27 -78.57
C VAL A 437 75.66 -85.80 -79.18
N LEU A 438 75.14 -86.48 -80.21
CA LEU A 438 73.84 -86.14 -80.81
C LEU A 438 72.70 -86.18 -79.78
N ARG A 439 72.68 -87.21 -78.92
CA ARG A 439 71.68 -87.32 -77.85
C ARG A 439 71.75 -86.17 -76.84
N LEU A 440 72.97 -85.76 -76.46
CA LEU A 440 73.19 -84.62 -75.57
C LEU A 440 72.82 -83.30 -76.24
N GLU A 441 73.03 -83.16 -77.54
CA GLU A 441 72.58 -82.00 -78.32
C GLU A 441 71.06 -81.91 -78.35
N GLU A 442 70.35 -83.02 -78.56
CA GLU A 442 68.88 -83.07 -78.48
C GLU A 442 68.38 -82.71 -77.06
N GLU A 443 69.02 -83.25 -76.02
CA GLU A 443 68.66 -82.95 -74.62
C GLU A 443 68.92 -81.47 -74.27
N LYS A 444 70.01 -80.89 -74.80
CA LYS A 444 70.30 -79.47 -74.69
C LYS A 444 69.24 -78.62 -75.38
N GLN A 445 68.88 -78.95 -76.63
CA GLN A 445 67.84 -78.23 -77.37
C GLN A 445 66.49 -78.30 -76.66
N LEU A 446 66.15 -79.46 -76.08
CA LEU A 446 64.94 -79.62 -75.29
C LEU A 446 64.95 -78.71 -74.05
N ARG A 447 66.07 -78.67 -73.31
CA ARG A 447 66.24 -77.77 -72.15
C ARG A 447 66.18 -76.28 -72.52
N GLU A 448 66.78 -75.91 -73.65
CA GLU A 448 66.71 -74.53 -74.15
C GLU A 448 65.28 -74.15 -74.53
N ALA A 449 64.51 -75.07 -75.12
CA ALA A 449 63.10 -74.85 -75.43
C ALA A 449 62.24 -74.68 -74.16
N THR A 450 62.46 -75.46 -73.10
CA THR A 450 61.76 -75.28 -71.82
C THR A 450 62.13 -73.97 -71.14
N LEU A 451 63.41 -73.59 -71.13
CA LEU A 451 63.82 -72.30 -70.57
C LEU A 451 63.20 -71.13 -71.33
N GLN A 452 63.07 -71.24 -72.65
CA GLN A 452 62.45 -70.20 -73.48
C GLN A 452 60.94 -70.07 -73.18
N SER A 453 60.23 -71.19 -72.95
CA SER A 453 58.81 -71.17 -72.60
C SER A 453 58.55 -70.62 -71.19
N GLU A 454 59.43 -70.91 -70.22
CA GLU A 454 59.38 -70.30 -68.90
C GLU A 454 59.61 -68.79 -68.97
N ARG A 455 60.59 -68.34 -69.79
CA ARG A 455 60.84 -66.91 -70.01
C ARG A 455 59.62 -66.20 -70.61
N SER A 456 58.95 -66.78 -71.60
CA SER A 456 57.73 -66.19 -72.15
C SER A 456 56.61 -66.10 -71.10
N ARG A 457 56.46 -67.14 -70.28
CA ARG A 457 55.46 -67.14 -69.20
C ARG A 457 55.75 -66.06 -68.16
N PHE A 458 57.01 -65.89 -67.76
CA PHE A 458 57.40 -64.81 -66.85
C PHE A 458 57.13 -63.43 -67.45
N GLU A 459 57.37 -63.22 -68.75
CA GLU A 459 57.09 -61.94 -69.40
C GLU A 459 55.57 -61.68 -69.49
N GLU A 460 54.75 -62.72 -69.72
CA GLU A 460 53.28 -62.62 -69.67
C GLU A 460 52.78 -62.27 -68.26
N GLU A 461 53.27 -62.94 -67.22
CA GLU A 461 52.90 -62.65 -65.83
C GLU A 461 53.34 -61.22 -65.42
N LYS A 462 54.52 -60.78 -65.89
CA LYS A 462 54.99 -59.40 -65.70
C LYS A 462 54.10 -58.38 -66.40
N GLN A 463 53.64 -58.65 -67.62
CA GLN A 463 52.68 -57.78 -68.32
C GLN A 463 51.33 -57.74 -67.61
N GLN A 464 50.84 -58.88 -67.10
CA GLN A 464 49.60 -58.96 -66.31
C GLN A 464 49.71 -58.15 -65.02
N LEU A 465 50.81 -58.30 -64.26
CA LEU A 465 51.07 -57.49 -63.06
C LEU A 465 51.18 -56.00 -63.40
N GLY A 466 51.84 -55.64 -64.50
CA GLY A 466 51.90 -54.26 -64.98
C GLY A 466 50.51 -53.68 -65.26
N SER A 467 49.63 -54.46 -65.90
CA SER A 467 48.24 -54.05 -66.16
C SER A 467 47.44 -53.89 -64.87
N LEU A 468 47.64 -54.77 -63.88
CA LEU A 468 46.97 -54.69 -62.58
C LEU A 468 47.42 -53.46 -61.81
N VAL A 469 48.72 -53.17 -61.77
CA VAL A 469 49.27 -51.95 -61.14
C VAL A 469 48.71 -50.70 -61.81
N ALA A 470 48.64 -50.66 -63.14
CA ALA A 470 48.04 -49.53 -63.85
C ALA A 470 46.54 -49.37 -63.49
N SER A 471 45.79 -50.47 -63.38
CA SER A 471 44.38 -50.43 -62.99
C SER A 471 44.18 -49.96 -61.54
N LEU A 472 45.05 -50.40 -60.62
CA LEU A 472 45.04 -49.96 -59.22
C LEU A 472 45.42 -48.49 -59.10
N GLN A 473 46.41 -48.01 -59.87
CA GLN A 473 46.76 -46.59 -59.92
C GLN A 473 45.60 -45.75 -60.46
N SER A 474 44.90 -46.22 -61.50
CA SER A 474 43.70 -45.57 -62.02
C SER A 474 42.61 -45.50 -60.95
N SER A 475 42.30 -46.62 -60.28
CA SER A 475 41.30 -46.69 -59.20
C SER A 475 41.67 -45.81 -58.00
N LEU A 476 42.95 -45.77 -57.61
CA LEU A 476 43.45 -44.87 -56.56
C LEU A 476 43.28 -43.40 -56.97
N SER A 477 43.57 -43.06 -58.23
CA SER A 477 43.40 -41.69 -58.74
C SER A 477 41.93 -41.28 -58.83
N GLU A 478 41.03 -42.22 -59.18
CA GLU A 478 39.58 -42.00 -59.17
C GLU A 478 39.04 -41.84 -57.75
N SER A 479 39.51 -42.66 -56.81
CA SER A 479 39.19 -42.54 -55.38
C SER A 479 39.68 -41.22 -54.80
N HIS A 480 40.88 -40.77 -55.18
CA HIS A 480 41.41 -39.48 -54.76
C HIS A 480 40.58 -38.31 -55.31
N ARG A 481 40.23 -38.34 -56.61
CA ARG A 481 39.31 -37.35 -57.21
C ARG A 481 37.92 -37.38 -56.57
N ALA A 482 37.41 -38.55 -56.20
CA ALA A 482 36.13 -38.68 -55.50
C ALA A 482 36.21 -38.08 -54.09
N ARG A 483 37.33 -38.29 -53.38
CA ARG A 483 37.60 -37.69 -52.07
C ARG A 483 37.72 -36.17 -52.14
N GLU A 484 38.45 -35.64 -53.13
CA GLU A 484 38.55 -34.19 -53.35
C GLU A 484 37.19 -33.56 -53.66
N ARG A 485 36.35 -34.23 -54.48
CA ARG A 485 34.97 -33.77 -54.74
C ARG A 485 34.13 -33.75 -53.48
N LEU A 486 34.18 -34.80 -52.65
CA LEU A 486 33.48 -34.83 -51.36
C LEU A 486 33.96 -33.74 -50.41
N GLU A 487 35.26 -33.44 -50.42
CA GLU A 487 35.84 -32.37 -49.60
C GLU A 487 35.39 -30.98 -50.10
N GLN A 488 35.32 -30.77 -51.42
CA GLN A 488 34.73 -29.56 -52.01
C GLN A 488 33.23 -29.43 -51.71
N ASP A 489 32.47 -30.53 -51.76
CA ASP A 489 31.04 -30.56 -51.42
C ASP A 489 30.81 -30.28 -49.93
N LEU A 490 31.67 -30.81 -49.04
CA LEU A 490 31.65 -30.49 -47.61
C LEU A 490 31.97 -29.02 -47.36
N GLN A 491 33.00 -28.47 -48.01
CA GLN A 491 33.32 -27.05 -47.92
C GLN A 491 32.19 -26.16 -48.47
N ALA A 492 31.52 -26.59 -49.54
CA ALA A 492 30.35 -25.90 -50.09
C ALA A 492 29.14 -25.97 -49.13
N GLN A 493 28.91 -27.11 -48.47
CA GLN A 493 27.87 -27.24 -47.44
C GLN A 493 28.18 -26.40 -46.19
N ASP A 494 29.43 -26.34 -45.76
CA ASP A 494 29.84 -25.49 -44.65
C ASP A 494 29.72 -24.01 -45.01
N ALA A 495 30.07 -23.63 -46.25
CA ALA A 495 29.84 -22.28 -46.76
C ALA A 495 28.34 -21.93 -46.86
N GLN A 496 27.47 -22.88 -47.21
CA GLN A 496 26.01 -22.69 -47.21
C GLN A 496 25.39 -22.68 -45.80
N ARG A 497 26.03 -23.28 -44.80
CA ARG A 497 25.60 -23.20 -43.39
C ARG A 497 26.09 -21.93 -42.69
N ALA A 498 27.10 -21.26 -43.24
CA ALA A 498 27.66 -20.01 -42.73
C ALA A 498 27.05 -18.74 -43.35
N ALA A 499 26.16 -18.89 -44.35
CA ALA A 499 25.34 -17.83 -44.94
C ALA A 499 23.88 -17.99 -44.49
#